data_AF-A0A819B6Z2-F1
#
_entry.id   AF-A0A819B6Z2-F1
#
_cell.length_a   1.000
_cell.length_b   1.000
_cell.length_c   1.000
_cell.angle_alpha   90.00
_cell.angle_beta   90.00
_cell.angle_gamma   90.00
#
_symmetry.space_group_name_H-M   'P 1'
#
loop_
_entity.id
_entity.type
_entity.pdbx_description
1 polymer ?
#
loop_
_entity_poly.entity_id
_entity_poly.type
_entity_poly.pdbx_seq_one_letter_code
_entity_poly.pdbx_strand_id
1 'polypeptide(L)'
;MDRIKRKLTLYTVDTWNDILILTSYTSNLRRLITPCGMDRDIEDIETLLPLQLSTLTYLRTCFNYLNFHQFEMFIKKINSPLKILHVEDVNFQRFSPSDYLIYSGKLNPFSSSFWIDRRWFFEVEIDINFVNYIVRPYNLCDILNKSQAQIIGLQEMTKNTLQQLASQSFVKERYYLSYIDGRTFNSWYGVVLLIDIRLHISNINLIDFPQSTMGRRLILAEIKLDQNEIVRIGTVHLESLDNKEQRSCQLDICQKEFNHSSGSYILMGDFNFRGDDQENIDQFNRLQKWIDV
;
A
#
# COMPACT_ATOMS: atom_id res chain seq x y z
N MET A 1 -40.36 -4.73 7.49
CA MET A 1 -39.02 -5.28 7.78
C MET A 1 -38.24 -4.17 8.47
N ASP A 2 -38.29 -4.14 9.79
CA ASP A 2 -37.76 -3.04 10.60
C ASP A 2 -36.22 -3.00 10.52
N ARG A 3 -35.69 -1.90 9.97
CA ARG A 3 -34.27 -1.58 10.09
C ARG A 3 -34.01 -1.19 11.54
N ILE A 4 -33.50 -2.13 12.32
CA ILE A 4 -32.90 -1.87 13.63
C ILE A 4 -31.79 -0.84 13.42
N LYS A 5 -32.07 0.44 13.72
CA LYS A 5 -31.06 1.49 13.80
C LYS A 5 -30.18 1.16 15.00
N ARG A 6 -29.01 0.55 14.77
CA ARG A 6 -27.99 0.37 15.81
C ARG A 6 -27.54 1.76 16.25
N LYS A 7 -27.84 2.11 17.50
CA LYS A 7 -27.41 3.35 18.14
C LYS A 7 -25.87 3.33 18.20
N LEU A 8 -25.22 4.26 17.49
CA LEU A 8 -23.78 4.44 17.55
C LEU A 8 -23.49 5.22 18.84
N THR A 9 -22.88 4.57 19.82
CA THR A 9 -22.50 5.26 21.06
C THR A 9 -21.06 5.76 20.92
N LEU A 10 -20.90 7.07 20.94
CA LEU A 10 -19.61 7.75 20.92
C LEU A 10 -19.28 8.19 22.34
N TYR A 11 -18.06 7.91 22.78
CA TYR A 11 -17.58 8.37 24.07
C TYR A 11 -16.26 9.11 23.86
N THR A 12 -16.20 10.34 24.38
CA THR A 12 -14.98 11.11 24.58
C THR A 12 -14.58 10.94 26.03
N VAL A 13 -13.28 10.78 26.26
CA VAL A 13 -12.75 10.38 27.55
C VAL A 13 -11.61 11.32 27.86
N ASP A 14 -11.77 12.13 28.91
CA ASP A 14 -10.83 13.23 29.21
C ASP A 14 -9.81 12.81 30.28
N THR A 15 -10.12 11.77 31.06
CA THR A 15 -9.21 11.20 32.06
C THR A 15 -9.23 9.66 32.04
N TRP A 16 -8.21 9.02 32.63
CA TRP A 16 -8.21 7.56 32.85
C TRP A 16 -9.38 7.07 33.72
N ASN A 17 -9.86 7.91 34.65
CA ASN A 17 -11.04 7.61 35.46
C ASN A 17 -12.30 7.55 34.60
N ASP A 18 -12.39 8.37 33.55
CA ASP A 18 -13.50 8.33 32.61
C ASP A 18 -13.44 7.06 31.73
N ILE A 19 -12.24 6.54 31.42
CA ILE A 19 -12.09 5.24 30.74
C ILE A 19 -12.56 4.11 31.67
N LEU A 20 -12.17 4.12 32.94
CA LEU A 20 -12.65 3.16 33.94
C LEU A 20 -14.18 3.20 34.12
N ILE A 21 -14.77 4.39 34.10
CA ILE A 21 -16.23 4.56 34.17
C ILE A 21 -16.90 4.01 32.91
N LEU A 22 -16.46 4.37 31.71
CA LEU A 22 -17.08 3.91 30.45
C LEU A 22 -17.07 2.40 30.27
N THR A 23 -16.03 1.74 30.77
CA THR A 23 -15.81 0.30 30.63
C THR A 23 -16.64 -0.53 31.60
N SER A 24 -17.08 0.08 32.71
CA SER A 24 -18.05 -0.54 33.64
C SER A 24 -19.49 -0.58 33.11
N TYR A 25 -19.82 0.22 32.08
CA TYR A 25 -21.20 0.36 31.59
C TYR A 25 -21.49 -0.30 30.23
N THR A 26 -20.48 -0.73 29.45
CA THR A 26 -20.75 -1.25 28.09
C THR A 26 -19.90 -2.47 27.70
N SER A 27 -20.55 -3.63 27.51
CA SER A 27 -19.91 -4.87 27.03
C SER A 27 -19.61 -4.91 25.53
N ASN A 28 -19.93 -3.84 24.79
CA ASN A 28 -19.91 -3.79 23.33
C ASN A 28 -19.19 -2.52 22.82
N LEU A 29 -18.04 -2.19 23.41
CA LEU A 29 -17.27 -1.03 22.99
C LEU A 29 -16.76 -1.20 21.55
N ARG A 30 -17.18 -0.30 20.67
CA ARG A 30 -16.81 -0.31 19.23
C ARG A 30 -15.86 0.80 18.81
N ARG A 31 -15.77 1.85 19.62
CA ARG A 31 -14.97 3.06 19.39
C ARG A 31 -14.33 3.49 20.71
N LEU A 32 -13.02 3.64 20.71
CA LEU A 32 -12.26 4.17 21.84
C LEU A 32 -11.47 5.39 21.35
N ILE A 33 -11.47 6.47 22.13
CA ILE A 33 -10.68 7.68 21.90
C ILE A 33 -9.89 7.91 23.19
N THR A 34 -8.57 7.82 23.16
CA THR A 34 -7.74 8.17 24.33
C THR A 34 -7.33 9.64 24.24
N PRO A 35 -7.35 10.39 25.35
CA PRO A 35 -6.93 11.78 25.36
C PRO A 35 -5.40 11.88 25.29
N CYS A 36 -4.91 13.03 24.83
CA CYS A 36 -3.49 13.27 24.65
C CYS A 36 -2.78 13.51 26.00
N GLY A 37 -1.53 13.04 26.15
CA GLY A 37 -0.71 13.28 27.36
C GLY A 37 -0.59 12.11 28.34
N MET A 38 -0.83 10.88 27.91
CA MET A 38 -0.63 9.70 28.74
C MET A 38 0.84 9.25 28.69
N ASP A 39 1.67 9.78 29.59
CA ASP A 39 3.10 9.44 29.73
C ASP A 39 3.38 8.07 30.39
N ARG A 40 2.42 7.14 30.39
CA ARG A 40 2.63 5.79 30.97
C ARG A 40 2.78 4.74 29.90
N ASP A 41 3.70 3.82 30.12
CA ASP A 41 3.98 2.69 29.23
C ASP A 41 2.71 1.88 28.93
N ILE A 42 2.54 1.50 27.67
CA ILE A 42 1.42 0.70 27.14
C ILE A 42 1.21 -0.61 27.91
N GLU A 43 2.25 -1.09 28.60
CA GLU A 43 2.26 -2.33 29.38
C GLU A 43 1.23 -2.34 30.53
N ASP A 44 0.82 -1.17 31.04
CA ASP A 44 -0.18 -1.05 32.11
C ASP A 44 -1.65 -1.11 31.60
N ILE A 45 -1.89 -1.05 30.29
CA ILE A 45 -3.25 -1.09 29.73
C ILE A 45 -3.95 -2.43 30.06
N GLU A 46 -3.17 -3.49 30.22
CA GLU A 46 -3.66 -4.87 30.39
C GLU A 46 -4.11 -5.18 31.82
N THR A 47 -3.47 -4.58 32.82
CA THR A 47 -3.82 -4.75 34.24
C THR A 47 -5.02 -3.91 34.64
N LEU A 48 -5.34 -2.88 33.84
CA LEU A 48 -6.32 -1.85 34.20
C LEU A 48 -7.67 -1.97 33.47
N LEU A 49 -7.83 -2.88 32.50
CA LEU A 49 -9.05 -2.99 31.68
C LEU A 49 -9.59 -4.44 31.64
N PRO A 50 -10.71 -4.76 32.33
CA PRO A 50 -11.44 -6.01 32.13
C PRO A 50 -12.30 -5.94 30.85
N LEU A 51 -11.71 -5.54 29.72
CA LEU A 51 -12.41 -5.34 28.46
C LEU A 51 -12.24 -6.54 27.51
N GLN A 52 -13.34 -7.01 26.94
CA GLN A 52 -13.28 -7.80 25.70
C GLN A 52 -13.10 -6.86 24.50
N LEU A 53 -11.85 -6.61 24.12
CA LEU A 53 -11.50 -5.74 22.99
C LEU A 53 -11.80 -6.35 21.61
N SER A 54 -12.29 -7.59 21.57
CA SER A 54 -12.62 -8.33 20.34
C SER A 54 -13.69 -7.68 19.45
N THR A 55 -14.43 -6.66 19.95
CA THR A 55 -15.45 -5.93 19.17
C THR A 55 -15.01 -4.53 18.73
N LEU A 56 -13.79 -4.11 19.04
CA LEU A 56 -13.32 -2.74 18.82
C LEU A 56 -13.06 -2.48 17.33
N THR A 57 -13.92 -1.69 16.68
CA THR A 57 -13.77 -1.39 15.25
C THR A 57 -13.05 -0.08 14.97
N TYR A 58 -12.90 0.81 15.95
CA TYR A 58 -12.24 2.11 15.83
C TYR A 58 -11.42 2.41 17.08
N LEU A 59 -10.16 2.84 16.89
CA LEU A 59 -9.31 3.35 17.96
C LEU A 59 -8.72 4.69 17.52
N ARG A 60 -8.91 5.76 18.29
CA ARG A 60 -8.12 6.99 18.19
C ARG A 60 -7.25 7.11 19.43
N THR A 61 -5.98 7.39 19.25
CA THR A 61 -5.04 7.56 20.35
C THR A 61 -4.03 8.63 20.05
N CYS A 62 -3.73 9.50 21.03
CA CYS A 62 -2.58 10.38 20.93
C CYS A 62 -1.41 9.81 21.72
N PHE A 63 -0.22 9.82 21.13
CA PHE A 63 1.00 9.42 21.84
C PHE A 63 1.98 10.58 21.88
N ASN A 64 2.70 10.67 22.99
CA ASN A 64 3.89 11.51 23.10
C ASN A 64 5.11 10.83 22.46
N TYR A 65 5.11 9.49 22.42
CA TYR A 65 6.11 8.64 21.78
C TYR A 65 5.45 7.30 21.39
N LEU A 66 5.53 6.92 20.12
CA LEU A 66 4.98 5.64 19.63
C LEU A 66 6.09 4.59 19.54
N ASN A 67 6.16 3.69 20.53
CA ASN A 67 6.99 2.48 20.40
C ASN A 67 6.26 1.46 19.52
N PHE A 68 6.70 1.32 18.27
CA PHE A 68 6.07 0.44 17.28
C PHE A 68 6.02 -1.03 17.69
N HIS A 69 7.01 -1.53 18.44
CA HIS A 69 7.00 -2.92 18.90
C HIS A 69 5.92 -3.16 19.94
N GLN A 70 5.83 -2.28 20.95
CA GLN A 70 4.76 -2.34 21.95
C GLN A 70 3.38 -2.14 21.30
N PHE A 71 3.29 -1.27 20.29
CA PHE A 71 2.06 -1.05 19.56
C PHE A 71 1.64 -2.25 18.70
N GLU A 72 2.58 -2.90 18.01
CA GLU A 72 2.34 -4.15 17.30
C GLU A 72 1.86 -5.25 18.27
N MET A 73 2.49 -5.38 19.44
CA MET A 73 2.09 -6.33 20.48
C MET A 73 0.67 -6.05 20.98
N PHE A 74 0.32 -4.77 21.17
CA PHE A 74 -1.03 -4.35 21.51
C PHE A 74 -2.05 -4.76 20.42
N ILE A 75 -1.80 -4.46 19.14
CA ILE A 75 -2.71 -4.83 18.04
C ILE A 75 -2.79 -6.37 17.86
N LYS A 76 -1.70 -7.12 18.08
CA LYS A 76 -1.74 -8.60 18.14
C LYS A 76 -2.69 -9.07 19.23
N LYS A 77 -2.57 -8.49 20.42
CA LYS A 77 -3.27 -8.94 21.61
C LYS A 77 -4.76 -8.66 21.58
N ILE A 78 -5.18 -7.48 21.10
CA ILE A 78 -6.61 -7.13 21.07
C ILE A 78 -7.42 -8.03 20.12
N ASN A 79 -6.77 -8.75 19.20
CA ASN A 79 -7.37 -9.68 18.23
C ASN A 79 -8.65 -9.13 17.58
N SER A 80 -8.68 -7.81 17.40
CA SER A 80 -9.91 -7.08 17.10
C SER A 80 -10.09 -6.95 15.59
N PRO A 81 -11.33 -6.97 15.05
CA PRO A 81 -11.62 -6.60 13.67
C PRO A 81 -11.53 -5.08 13.49
N LEU A 82 -10.45 -4.48 13.96
CA LEU A 82 -10.21 -3.05 13.94
C LEU A 82 -10.23 -2.57 12.49
N LYS A 83 -11.15 -1.64 12.20
CA LYS A 83 -11.39 -1.12 10.85
C LYS A 83 -10.75 0.22 10.62
N ILE A 84 -10.48 0.98 11.68
CA ILE A 84 -9.85 2.29 11.58
C ILE A 84 -9.03 2.48 12.84
N LEU A 85 -7.74 2.73 12.67
CA LEU A 85 -6.88 3.20 13.74
C LEU A 85 -6.40 4.59 13.37
N HIS A 86 -6.62 5.56 14.25
CA HIS A 86 -6.15 6.93 14.12
C HIS A 86 -5.13 7.18 15.22
N VAL A 87 -3.90 7.48 14.85
CA VAL A 87 -2.85 7.85 15.79
C VAL A 87 -2.46 9.30 15.55
N GLU A 88 -2.45 10.10 16.60
CA GLU A 88 -2.09 11.52 16.53
C GLU A 88 -0.79 11.74 17.33
N ASP A 89 0.24 12.27 16.68
CA ASP A 89 1.45 12.74 17.35
C ASP A 89 1.30 14.21 17.70
N VAL A 90 1.18 14.48 19.00
CA VAL A 90 0.95 15.82 19.56
C VAL A 90 2.23 16.60 19.87
N ASN A 91 3.40 15.96 19.77
CA ASN A 91 4.68 16.59 20.10
C ASN A 91 5.46 17.06 18.87
N PHE A 92 4.82 17.15 17.70
CA PHE A 92 5.50 17.53 16.45
C PHE A 92 6.38 18.78 16.58
N GLN A 93 5.96 19.76 17.38
CA GLN A 93 6.69 21.02 17.59
C GLN A 93 7.89 20.96 18.55
N ARG A 94 8.05 19.88 19.34
CA ARG A 94 9.08 19.81 20.41
C ARG A 94 10.38 19.13 20.01
N PHE A 95 10.41 18.39 18.90
CA PHE A 95 11.59 17.66 18.45
C PHE A 95 12.02 18.13 17.06
N SER A 96 13.33 18.04 16.77
CA SER A 96 13.84 18.34 15.44
C SER A 96 13.32 17.29 14.45
N PRO A 97 12.98 17.64 13.19
CA PRO A 97 12.58 16.68 12.16
C PRO A 97 13.52 15.46 12.02
N SER A 98 14.79 15.62 12.36
CA SER A 98 15.82 14.56 12.40
C SER A 98 15.59 13.48 13.47
N ASP A 99 14.83 13.79 14.52
CA ASP A 99 14.64 12.93 15.68
C ASP A 99 13.49 11.92 15.45
N TYR A 100 12.70 12.13 14.41
CA TYR A 100 11.61 11.24 14.05
C TYR A 100 12.11 10.09 13.17
N LEU A 101 12.04 8.87 13.71
CA LEU A 101 12.44 7.61 13.08
C LEU A 101 11.79 7.36 11.70
N ILE A 102 10.62 7.94 11.43
CA ILE A 102 9.90 7.79 10.16
C ILE A 102 10.45 8.73 9.07
N TYR A 103 10.93 9.92 9.45
CA TYR A 103 11.38 10.95 8.50
C TYR A 103 12.90 10.91 8.25
N SER A 104 13.68 10.26 9.12
CA SER A 104 15.14 10.24 9.03
C SER A 104 15.71 9.27 7.97
N GLY A 105 14.92 8.81 6.99
CA GLY A 105 15.34 7.82 5.99
C GLY A 105 15.71 6.44 6.55
N LYS A 106 15.38 6.18 7.82
CA LYS A 106 15.50 4.84 8.43
C LYS A 106 14.29 4.00 8.02
N LEU A 107 14.46 2.67 8.01
CA LEU A 107 13.42 1.70 7.63
C LEU A 107 12.09 2.04 8.31
N ASN A 108 11.03 2.18 7.50
CA ASN A 108 9.67 2.38 7.97
C ASN A 108 9.33 1.28 9.00
N PRO A 109 9.03 1.62 10.26
CA PRO A 109 8.77 0.63 11.30
C PRO A 109 7.49 -0.19 11.07
N PHE A 110 6.66 0.20 10.11
CA PHE A 110 5.52 -0.57 9.61
C PHE A 110 5.87 -1.63 8.55
N SER A 111 7.17 -1.91 8.36
CA SER A 111 7.64 -2.96 7.44
C SER A 111 7.72 -4.36 8.06
N SER A 112 7.30 -4.54 9.32
CA SER A 112 7.26 -5.88 9.92
C SER A 112 6.23 -6.75 9.19
N SER A 113 6.49 -8.07 9.11
CA SER A 113 5.57 -9.04 8.48
C SER A 113 4.15 -8.96 9.04
N PHE A 114 4.02 -8.60 10.32
CA PHE A 114 2.74 -8.39 10.98
C PHE A 114 1.84 -7.33 10.30
N TRP A 115 2.41 -6.18 9.93
CA TRP A 115 1.67 -5.09 9.30
C TRP A 115 1.37 -5.39 7.84
N ILE A 116 2.34 -6.01 7.15
CA ILE A 116 2.21 -6.47 5.76
C ILE A 116 1.08 -7.49 5.65
N ASP A 117 1.05 -8.50 6.54
CA ASP A 117 0.04 -9.55 6.54
C ASP A 117 -1.37 -9.02 6.82
N ARG A 118 -1.49 -7.94 7.59
CA ARG A 118 -2.77 -7.29 7.90
C ARG A 118 -3.34 -6.46 6.75
N ARG A 119 -2.55 -6.14 5.72
CA ARG A 119 -2.94 -5.30 4.57
C ARG A 119 -3.51 -3.95 4.98
N TRP A 120 -2.85 -3.33 5.94
CA TRP A 120 -3.21 -2.00 6.41
C TRP A 120 -2.35 -0.98 5.66
N PHE A 121 -2.98 0.00 5.01
CA PHE A 121 -2.27 1.15 4.47
C PHE A 121 -2.21 2.23 5.55
N PHE A 122 -1.05 2.88 5.65
CA PHE A 122 -0.80 4.02 6.51
C PHE A 122 -0.98 5.28 5.67
N GLU A 123 -2.08 5.97 5.90
CA GLU A 123 -2.27 7.34 5.44
C GLU A 123 -1.65 8.25 6.49
N VAL A 124 -0.71 9.10 6.09
CA VAL A 124 -0.09 10.09 6.98
C VAL A 124 -0.60 11.46 6.54
N GLU A 125 -1.42 12.09 7.37
CA GLU A 125 -1.84 13.47 7.20
C GLU A 125 -0.96 14.34 8.09
N ILE A 126 -0.25 15.30 7.49
CA ILE A 126 0.67 16.21 8.19
C ILE A 126 0.01 17.59 8.23
N ASP A 127 -0.24 18.10 9.42
CA ASP A 127 -0.64 19.48 9.69
C ASP A 127 0.54 20.22 10.35
N ILE A 128 0.50 21.55 10.39
CA ILE A 128 1.46 22.43 11.05
C ILE A 128 1.66 22.05 12.53
N ASN A 129 0.63 21.46 13.16
CA ASN A 129 0.65 21.18 14.60
C ASN A 129 0.68 19.69 14.96
N PHE A 130 0.43 18.78 14.01
CA PHE A 130 0.30 17.35 14.30
C PHE A 130 0.57 16.47 13.08
N VAL A 131 0.99 15.24 13.34
CA VAL A 131 1.02 14.16 12.34
C VAL A 131 -0.05 13.14 12.69
N ASN A 132 -1.02 12.99 11.79
CA ASN A 132 -2.10 12.01 11.87
C ASN A 132 -1.71 10.77 11.06
N TYR A 133 -1.53 9.64 11.73
CA TYR A 133 -1.46 8.34 11.08
C TYR A 133 -2.85 7.71 11.07
N ILE A 134 -3.46 7.62 9.90
CA ILE A 134 -4.73 6.93 9.69
C ILE A 134 -4.41 5.58 9.07
N VAL A 135 -4.72 4.52 9.82
CA VAL A 135 -4.50 3.15 9.40
C VAL A 135 -5.84 2.55 9.02
N ARG A 136 -6.01 2.25 7.73
CA ARG A 136 -7.22 1.64 7.20
C ARG A 136 -6.88 0.24 6.67
N PRO A 137 -7.68 -0.80 6.98
CA PRO A 137 -7.67 -2.04 6.24
C PRO A 137 -8.09 -1.70 4.82
N TYR A 138 -7.10 -1.71 3.94
CA TYR A 138 -7.32 -1.49 2.52
C TYR A 138 -7.26 -2.85 1.86
N ASN A 139 -8.43 -3.31 1.42
CA ASN A 139 -8.48 -4.51 0.62
C ASN A 139 -8.09 -4.12 -0.81
N LEU A 140 -6.84 -4.40 -1.20
CA LEU A 140 -6.37 -4.22 -2.58
C LEU A 140 -7.40 -4.73 -3.58
N CYS A 141 -7.99 -5.89 -3.31
CA CYS A 141 -9.01 -6.50 -4.17
C CYS A 141 -10.26 -5.61 -4.33
N ASP A 142 -10.67 -4.89 -3.29
CA ASP A 142 -11.82 -3.98 -3.37
C ASP A 142 -11.49 -2.72 -4.20
N ILE A 143 -10.26 -2.19 -4.10
CA ILE A 143 -9.81 -1.07 -4.95
C ILE A 143 -9.82 -1.51 -6.41
N LEU A 144 -9.16 -2.63 -6.71
CA LEU A 144 -9.03 -3.13 -8.07
C LEU A 144 -10.40 -3.46 -8.67
N ASN A 145 -11.30 -4.04 -7.88
CA ASN A 145 -12.67 -4.29 -8.33
C ASN A 145 -13.43 -2.99 -8.57
N LYS A 146 -13.31 -1.98 -7.69
CA LYS A 146 -14.02 -0.70 -7.85
C LYS A 146 -13.49 0.18 -8.98
N SER A 147 -12.19 0.12 -9.28
CA SER A 147 -11.58 0.95 -10.34
C SER A 147 -12.15 0.61 -11.71
N GLN A 148 -12.63 -0.63 -11.89
CA GLN A 148 -13.12 -1.14 -13.16
C GLN A 148 -12.13 -0.96 -14.32
N ALA A 149 -10.83 -0.84 -14.02
CA ALA A 149 -9.79 -0.63 -15.02
C ALA A 149 -9.68 -1.84 -15.95
N GLN A 150 -9.45 -1.62 -17.24
CA GLN A 150 -9.29 -2.72 -18.21
C GLN A 150 -7.89 -3.32 -18.19
N ILE A 151 -6.91 -2.54 -17.73
CA ILE A 151 -5.51 -2.95 -17.64
C ILE A 151 -5.01 -2.43 -16.29
N ILE A 152 -4.35 -3.30 -15.52
CA ILE A 152 -3.78 -2.95 -14.21
C ILE A 152 -2.35 -3.48 -14.15
N GLY A 153 -1.38 -2.57 -13.96
CA GLY A 153 0.01 -2.92 -13.64
C GLY A 153 0.22 -2.88 -12.13
N LEU A 154 0.67 -3.98 -11.54
CA LEU A 154 0.98 -4.10 -10.12
C LEU A 154 2.48 -4.34 -9.92
N GLN A 155 3.08 -3.63 -8.97
CA GLN A 155 4.47 -3.76 -8.57
C GLN A 155 4.57 -4.33 -7.15
N GLU A 156 5.76 -4.83 -6.79
CA GLU A 156 6.04 -5.42 -5.48
C GLU A 156 5.06 -6.55 -5.06
N MET A 157 4.50 -7.24 -6.04
CA MET A 157 3.62 -8.37 -5.77
C MET A 157 4.45 -9.50 -5.16
N THR A 158 3.96 -10.14 -4.10
CA THR A 158 4.53 -11.39 -3.55
C THR A 158 3.75 -12.60 -4.05
N LYS A 159 4.35 -13.80 -4.01
CA LYS A 159 3.68 -15.03 -4.46
C LYS A 159 2.36 -15.26 -3.72
N ASN A 160 2.34 -14.97 -2.41
CA ASN A 160 1.14 -15.08 -1.59
C ASN A 160 0.08 -14.06 -2.02
N THR A 161 0.46 -12.80 -2.24
CA THR A 161 -0.47 -11.76 -2.72
C THR A 161 -1.05 -12.12 -4.09
N LEU A 162 -0.23 -12.65 -5.01
CA LEU A 162 -0.68 -13.09 -6.33
C LEU A 162 -1.67 -14.26 -6.24
N GLN A 163 -1.39 -15.28 -5.43
CA GLN A 163 -2.33 -16.40 -5.21
C GLN A 163 -3.66 -15.92 -4.63
N GLN A 164 -3.61 -15.01 -3.66
CA GLN A 164 -4.80 -14.43 -3.04
C GLN A 164 -5.61 -13.59 -4.04
N LEU A 165 -4.93 -12.78 -4.87
CA LEU A 165 -5.57 -12.01 -5.94
C LEU A 165 -6.22 -12.94 -6.97
N ALA A 166 -5.50 -13.97 -7.42
CA ALA A 166 -6.00 -14.98 -8.35
C ALA A 166 -7.17 -15.79 -7.79
N SER A 167 -7.32 -15.88 -6.46
CA SER A 167 -8.44 -16.58 -5.84
C SER A 167 -9.76 -15.79 -5.88
N GLN A 168 -9.72 -14.47 -6.09
CA GLN A 168 -10.90 -13.60 -6.09
C GLN A 168 -11.79 -13.86 -7.31
N SER A 169 -13.11 -13.90 -7.09
CA SER A 169 -14.09 -14.14 -8.17
C SER A 169 -13.99 -13.11 -9.28
N PHE A 170 -13.97 -11.82 -8.94
CA PHE A 170 -13.89 -10.75 -9.95
C PHE A 170 -12.61 -10.83 -10.80
N VAL A 171 -11.50 -11.35 -10.24
CA VAL A 171 -10.26 -11.54 -11.00
C VAL A 171 -10.42 -12.69 -11.98
N LYS A 172 -10.89 -13.85 -11.51
CA LYS A 172 -11.11 -15.04 -12.36
C LYS A 172 -12.10 -14.80 -13.50
N GLU A 173 -13.13 -14.01 -13.23
CA GLU A 173 -14.23 -13.75 -14.18
C GLU A 173 -13.88 -12.69 -15.22
N ARG A 174 -12.92 -11.80 -14.94
CA ARG A 174 -12.68 -10.60 -15.75
C ARG A 174 -11.26 -10.47 -16.27
N TYR A 175 -10.25 -11.01 -15.59
CA TYR A 175 -8.86 -10.70 -15.91
C TYR A 175 -8.06 -11.95 -16.27
N TYR A 176 -7.27 -11.82 -17.32
CA TYR A 176 -6.07 -12.60 -17.51
C TYR A 176 -4.96 -12.07 -16.60
N LEU A 177 -4.28 -12.95 -15.89
CA LEU A 177 -3.13 -12.65 -15.03
C LEU A 177 -1.84 -13.09 -15.73
N SER A 178 -0.91 -12.16 -15.93
CA SER A 178 0.41 -12.51 -16.46
C SER A 178 1.21 -13.35 -15.44
N TYR A 179 1.89 -14.38 -15.95
CA TYR A 179 2.87 -15.19 -15.20
C TYR A 179 2.40 -15.61 -13.81
N ILE A 180 1.19 -16.17 -13.71
CA ILE A 180 0.57 -16.62 -12.44
C ILE A 180 1.43 -17.64 -11.67
N ASP A 181 2.33 -18.32 -12.36
CA ASP A 181 3.31 -19.25 -11.78
C ASP A 181 4.48 -18.56 -11.06
N GLY A 182 4.51 -17.23 -11.08
CA GLY A 182 5.50 -16.44 -10.38
C GLY A 182 6.83 -16.29 -11.12
N ARG A 183 6.87 -16.50 -12.44
CA ARG A 183 8.09 -16.29 -13.25
C ARG A 183 8.65 -14.86 -13.20
N THR A 184 7.83 -13.88 -12.85
CA THR A 184 8.26 -12.48 -12.69
C THR A 184 8.99 -12.20 -11.37
N PHE A 185 9.06 -13.17 -10.46
CA PHE A 185 9.49 -12.97 -9.07
C PHE A 185 10.93 -13.46 -8.91
N ASN A 186 11.89 -12.54 -8.98
CA ASN A 186 13.29 -12.88 -8.76
C ASN A 186 13.62 -12.72 -7.26
N SER A 187 13.34 -13.77 -6.48
CA SER A 187 13.41 -13.86 -5.00
C SER A 187 12.10 -13.53 -4.28
N TRP A 188 11.82 -12.26 -3.97
CA TRP A 188 10.83 -11.88 -2.95
C TRP A 188 9.54 -11.28 -3.51
N TYR A 189 9.65 -10.50 -4.58
CA TYR A 189 8.51 -9.87 -5.25
C TYR A 189 8.73 -9.73 -6.76
N GLY A 190 7.69 -9.33 -7.48
CA GLY A 190 7.72 -9.11 -8.92
C GLY A 190 6.66 -8.12 -9.39
N VAL A 191 6.55 -8.01 -10.71
CA VAL A 191 5.48 -7.27 -11.38
C VAL A 191 4.40 -8.22 -11.89
N VAL A 192 3.16 -7.76 -11.96
CA VAL A 192 2.01 -8.50 -12.49
C VAL A 192 1.18 -7.56 -13.35
N LEU A 193 0.68 -8.06 -14.47
CA LEU A 193 -0.21 -7.36 -15.36
C LEU A 193 -1.56 -8.09 -15.38
N LEU A 194 -2.63 -7.38 -15.04
CA LEU A 194 -4.00 -7.85 -15.21
C LEU A 194 -4.56 -7.21 -16.47
N ILE A 195 -5.09 -8.04 -17.36
CA ILE A 195 -5.67 -7.59 -18.64
C ILE A 195 -7.09 -8.12 -18.72
N ASP A 196 -8.05 -7.24 -18.94
CA ASP A 196 -9.46 -7.60 -19.09
C ASP A 196 -9.61 -8.62 -20.23
N ILE A 197 -10.26 -9.76 -19.96
CA ILE A 197 -10.39 -10.89 -20.90
C ILE A 197 -11.14 -10.52 -22.19
N ARG A 198 -11.83 -9.37 -22.21
CA ARG A 198 -12.48 -8.84 -23.42
C ARG A 198 -11.48 -8.24 -24.40
N LEU A 199 -10.25 -7.98 -23.97
CA LEU A 199 -9.16 -7.50 -24.82
C LEU A 199 -8.46 -8.68 -25.48
N HIS A 200 -8.16 -8.56 -26.78
CA HIS A 200 -7.49 -9.61 -27.54
C HIS A 200 -5.97 -9.54 -27.33
N ILE A 201 -5.46 -10.34 -26.40
CA ILE A 201 -4.03 -10.47 -26.15
C ILE A 201 -3.42 -11.33 -27.26
N SER A 202 -2.64 -10.72 -28.16
CA SER A 202 -1.93 -11.46 -29.21
C SER A 202 -0.60 -12.03 -28.73
N ASN A 203 0.06 -11.37 -27.78
CA ASN A 203 1.31 -11.82 -27.22
C ASN A 203 1.54 -11.28 -25.79
N ILE A 204 2.32 -12.00 -24.99
CA ILE A 204 2.84 -11.51 -23.71
C ILE A 204 4.28 -12.00 -23.50
N ASN A 205 5.19 -11.06 -23.27
CA ASN A 205 6.61 -11.32 -23.10
C ASN A 205 7.09 -10.85 -21.72
N LEU A 206 8.07 -11.57 -21.19
CA LEU A 206 8.80 -11.21 -19.98
C LEU A 206 10.22 -10.89 -20.42
N ILE A 207 10.61 -9.63 -20.31
CA ILE A 207 11.92 -9.15 -20.69
C ILE A 207 12.72 -8.90 -19.42
N ASP A 208 13.82 -9.64 -19.28
CA ASP A 208 14.76 -9.45 -18.18
C ASP A 208 15.60 -8.18 -18.43
N PHE A 209 15.98 -7.50 -17.35
CA PHE A 209 16.97 -6.43 -17.40
C PHE A 209 18.32 -6.97 -16.90
N PRO A 210 19.28 -7.30 -17.80
CA PRO A 210 20.52 -7.98 -17.41
C PRO A 210 21.37 -7.21 -16.40
N GLN A 211 21.29 -5.88 -16.43
CA GLN A 211 21.99 -4.97 -15.52
C GLN A 211 21.31 -4.83 -14.15
N SER A 212 20.13 -5.40 -13.96
CA SER A 212 19.41 -5.23 -12.70
C SER A 212 20.03 -6.09 -11.59
N THR A 213 20.27 -5.46 -10.45
CA THR A 213 20.76 -6.13 -9.25
C THR A 213 19.64 -6.57 -8.32
N MET A 214 18.44 -5.99 -8.47
CA MET A 214 17.24 -6.37 -7.72
C MET A 214 16.30 -7.26 -8.55
N GLY A 215 16.76 -7.77 -9.70
CA GLY A 215 16.00 -8.70 -10.53
C GLY A 215 14.78 -8.09 -11.22
N ARG A 216 14.85 -6.80 -11.56
CA ARG A 216 13.78 -6.05 -12.25
C ARG A 216 13.54 -6.60 -13.66
N ARG A 217 12.29 -6.49 -14.11
CA ARG A 217 11.83 -7.00 -15.41
C ARG A 217 10.74 -6.10 -16.00
N LEU A 218 10.53 -6.22 -17.30
CA LEU A 218 9.39 -5.68 -18.04
C LEU A 218 8.43 -6.81 -18.40
N ILE A 219 7.15 -6.65 -18.09
CA ILE A 219 6.10 -7.44 -18.75
C ILE A 219 5.55 -6.60 -19.89
N LEU A 220 5.61 -7.12 -21.11
CA LEU A 220 5.10 -6.48 -22.31
C LEU A 220 3.98 -7.31 -22.91
N ALA A 221 2.76 -6.76 -22.96
CA ALA A 221 1.63 -7.38 -23.62
C ALA A 221 1.31 -6.63 -24.93
N GLU A 222 0.92 -7.39 -25.95
CA GLU A 222 0.40 -6.86 -27.20
C GLU A 222 -1.11 -7.10 -27.24
N ILE A 223 -1.87 -6.02 -27.37
CA ILE A 223 -3.32 -6.03 -27.45
C ILE A 223 -3.73 -5.64 -28.87
N LYS A 224 -4.44 -6.53 -29.55
CA LYS A 224 -5.00 -6.25 -30.86
C LYS A 224 -6.31 -5.47 -30.71
N LEU A 225 -6.37 -4.25 -31.23
CA LEU A 225 -7.59 -3.44 -31.25
C LEU A 225 -8.47 -3.78 -32.46
N ASP A 226 -7.84 -3.93 -33.62
CA ASP A 226 -8.49 -4.35 -34.87
C ASP A 226 -7.54 -5.20 -35.73
N GLN A 227 -7.82 -5.41 -37.02
CA GLN A 227 -6.98 -6.25 -37.88
C GLN A 227 -5.54 -5.75 -38.03
N ASN A 228 -5.32 -4.43 -37.98
CA ASN A 228 -4.05 -3.76 -38.31
C ASN A 228 -3.48 -2.91 -37.17
N GLU A 229 -4.22 -2.74 -36.08
CA GLU A 229 -3.83 -1.92 -34.93
C GLU A 229 -3.51 -2.79 -33.70
N ILE A 230 -2.28 -2.61 -33.20
CA ILE A 230 -1.78 -3.23 -31.97
C ILE A 230 -1.39 -2.11 -31.00
N VAL A 231 -1.85 -2.24 -29.77
CA VAL A 231 -1.38 -1.44 -28.63
C VAL A 231 -0.46 -2.28 -27.78
N ARG A 232 0.71 -1.73 -27.45
CA ARG A 232 1.65 -2.34 -26.52
C ARG A 232 1.49 -1.79 -25.12
N ILE A 233 1.43 -2.69 -24.16
CA ILE A 233 1.25 -2.36 -22.76
C ILE A 233 2.39 -2.97 -21.96
N GLY A 234 3.19 -2.11 -21.34
CA GLY A 234 4.30 -2.49 -20.48
C GLY A 234 4.00 -2.20 -19.02
N THR A 235 4.35 -3.11 -18.12
CA THR A 235 4.49 -2.79 -16.70
C THR A 235 5.91 -3.07 -16.21
N VAL A 236 6.46 -2.13 -15.45
CA VAL A 236 7.80 -2.21 -14.86
C VAL A 236 7.79 -1.88 -13.37
N HIS A 237 8.87 -2.28 -12.71
CA HIS A 237 9.28 -1.71 -11.44
C HIS A 237 10.80 -1.53 -11.52
N LEU A 238 11.26 -0.34 -11.92
CA LEU A 238 12.66 -0.05 -12.23
C LEU A 238 13.54 -0.05 -10.99
N GLU A 239 14.85 0.05 -11.19
CA GLU A 239 15.84 -0.03 -10.10
C GLU A 239 15.61 1.05 -9.03
N SER A 240 15.46 0.63 -7.78
CA SER A 240 15.26 1.54 -6.64
C SER A 240 16.58 2.14 -6.15
N LEU A 241 16.50 3.02 -5.15
CA LEU A 241 17.66 3.68 -4.53
C LEU A 241 18.45 4.54 -5.52
N ASP A 242 19.72 4.79 -5.20
CA ASP A 242 20.62 5.62 -6.01
C ASP A 242 21.26 4.81 -7.17
N ASN A 243 20.40 4.31 -8.08
CA ASN A 243 20.78 3.46 -9.21
C ASN A 243 20.32 4.06 -10.56
N LYS A 244 20.61 5.35 -10.77
CA LYS A 244 20.20 6.12 -11.96
C LYS A 244 20.67 5.49 -13.28
N GLU A 245 21.92 5.02 -13.33
CA GLU A 245 22.46 4.42 -14.55
C GLU A 245 21.73 3.13 -14.93
N GLN A 246 21.41 2.28 -13.96
CA GLN A 246 20.66 1.05 -14.17
C GLN A 246 19.25 1.37 -14.67
N ARG A 247 18.54 2.32 -14.03
CA ARG A 247 17.21 2.77 -14.50
C ARG A 247 17.26 3.28 -15.94
N SER A 248 18.25 4.11 -16.27
CA SER A 248 18.43 4.60 -17.64
C SER A 248 18.59 3.44 -18.62
N CYS A 249 19.50 2.49 -18.34
CA CYS A 249 19.66 1.30 -19.18
C CYS A 249 18.38 0.44 -19.26
N GLN A 250 17.57 0.38 -18.21
CA GLN A 250 16.31 -0.38 -18.21
C GLN A 250 15.28 0.28 -19.16
N LEU A 251 15.23 1.61 -19.17
CA LEU A 251 14.41 2.37 -20.11
C LEU A 251 14.88 2.24 -21.54
N ASP A 252 16.19 2.17 -21.80
CA ASP A 252 16.73 1.87 -23.13
C ASP A 252 16.17 0.54 -23.66
N ILE A 253 16.15 -0.47 -22.79
CA ILE A 253 15.60 -1.79 -23.14
C ILE A 253 14.10 -1.67 -23.41
N CYS A 254 13.33 -1.02 -22.53
CA CYS A 254 11.91 -0.78 -22.77
C CYS A 254 11.69 -0.08 -24.12
N GLN A 255 12.43 0.98 -24.40
CA GLN A 255 12.31 1.74 -25.64
C GLN A 255 12.58 0.87 -26.88
N LYS A 256 13.61 0.01 -26.83
CA LYS A 256 13.92 -0.94 -27.91
C LYS A 256 12.77 -1.92 -28.14
N GLU A 257 12.26 -2.53 -27.07
CA GLU A 257 11.21 -3.56 -27.15
C GLU A 257 9.92 -3.03 -27.79
N PHE A 258 9.55 -1.80 -27.48
CA PHE A 258 8.32 -1.19 -27.98
C PHE A 258 8.48 -0.56 -29.37
N ASN A 259 9.69 -0.14 -29.77
CA ASN A 259 9.98 0.39 -31.11
C ASN A 259 9.96 -0.68 -32.21
N HIS A 260 9.81 -1.97 -31.89
CA HIS A 260 9.82 -3.05 -32.88
C HIS A 260 8.63 -3.05 -33.85
N SER A 261 7.61 -2.22 -33.64
CA SER A 261 6.62 -1.96 -34.70
C SER A 261 5.90 -0.63 -34.53
N SER A 262 5.19 -0.22 -35.57
CA SER A 262 4.25 0.90 -35.54
C SER A 262 3.05 0.59 -34.65
N GLY A 263 2.69 1.52 -33.76
CA GLY A 263 1.49 1.42 -32.93
C GLY A 263 1.56 2.35 -31.72
N SER A 264 0.45 2.40 -30.98
CA SER A 264 0.37 3.12 -29.70
C SER A 264 0.98 2.27 -28.59
N TYR A 265 1.57 2.93 -27.59
CA TYR A 265 2.21 2.25 -26.48
C TYR A 265 1.94 2.94 -25.17
N ILE A 266 1.80 2.12 -24.12
CA ILE A 266 1.63 2.56 -22.75
C ILE A 266 2.67 1.80 -21.93
N LEU A 267 3.55 2.54 -21.26
CA LEU A 267 4.45 1.99 -20.26
C LEU A 267 4.04 2.56 -18.90
N MET A 268 3.78 1.69 -17.94
CA MET A 268 3.33 2.07 -16.60
C MET A 268 4.10 1.33 -15.51
N GLY A 269 3.98 1.83 -14.28
CA GLY A 269 4.52 1.20 -13.09
C GLY A 269 5.37 2.16 -12.26
N ASP A 270 6.20 1.59 -11.40
CA ASP A 270 7.08 2.38 -10.54
C ASP A 270 8.45 2.54 -11.21
N PHE A 271 8.73 3.76 -11.63
CA PHE A 271 9.98 4.13 -12.29
C PHE A 271 11.10 4.47 -11.30
N ASN A 272 10.79 4.59 -10.00
CA ASN A 272 11.72 5.00 -8.95
C ASN A 272 12.44 6.34 -9.24
N PHE A 273 11.81 7.23 -10.00
CA PHE A 273 12.35 8.56 -10.22
C PHE A 273 12.02 9.50 -9.05
N ARG A 274 12.92 10.44 -8.77
CA ARG A 274 12.73 11.46 -7.74
C ARG A 274 12.25 12.76 -8.37
N GLY A 275 11.13 13.29 -7.88
CA GLY A 275 10.41 14.44 -8.49
C GLY A 275 11.27 15.70 -8.70
N ASP A 276 12.33 15.87 -7.92
CA ASP A 276 13.25 17.01 -7.92
C ASP A 276 14.59 16.73 -8.62
N ASP A 277 14.79 15.53 -9.17
CA ASP A 277 16.05 15.13 -9.77
C ASP A 277 16.10 15.50 -11.26
N GLN A 278 17.26 15.98 -11.71
CA GLN A 278 17.56 16.20 -13.13
C GLN A 278 17.32 14.93 -13.96
N GLU A 279 17.49 13.75 -13.34
CA GLU A 279 17.08 12.47 -13.95
C GLU A 279 15.65 12.50 -14.49
N ASN A 280 14.68 13.00 -13.72
CA ASN A 280 13.28 13.01 -14.13
C ASN A 280 13.06 13.87 -15.37
N ILE A 281 13.70 15.03 -15.41
CA ILE A 281 13.68 15.96 -16.55
C ILE A 281 14.34 15.29 -17.77
N ASP A 282 15.51 14.69 -17.60
CA ASP A 282 16.25 14.02 -18.66
C ASP A 282 15.42 12.87 -19.27
N GLN A 283 14.80 12.05 -18.43
CA GLN A 283 13.99 10.91 -18.87
C GLN A 283 12.67 11.36 -19.49
N PHE A 284 11.99 12.36 -18.92
CA PHE A 284 10.76 12.90 -19.51
C PHE A 284 11.02 13.48 -20.90
N ASN A 285 12.09 14.26 -21.06
CA ASN A 285 12.49 14.81 -22.36
C ASN A 285 12.82 13.71 -23.37
N ARG A 286 13.45 12.63 -22.91
CA ARG A 286 13.77 11.48 -23.75
C ARG A 286 12.54 10.66 -24.13
N LEU A 287 11.54 10.60 -23.27
CA LEU A 287 10.35 9.77 -23.39
C LEU A 287 9.07 10.57 -23.71
N GLN A 288 9.18 11.78 -24.27
CA GLN A 288 8.03 12.66 -24.57
C GLN A 288 6.91 12.01 -25.41
N LYS A 289 7.20 10.91 -26.11
CA LYS A 289 6.19 10.16 -26.88
C LYS A 289 5.49 9.04 -26.10
N TRP A 290 5.93 8.74 -24.87
CA TRP A 290 5.64 7.51 -24.12
C TRP A 290 4.90 7.74 -22.81
N ILE A 291 4.93 8.98 -22.31
CA ILE A 291 4.39 9.35 -21.01
C ILE A 291 3.26 10.34 -21.25
N ASP A 292 2.02 9.88 -21.09
CA ASP A 292 0.89 10.74 -20.80
C ASP A 292 0.74 10.71 -19.28
N VAL A 293 1.05 11.83 -18.61
CA VAL A 293 0.93 11.98 -17.14
C VAL A 293 -0.48 12.45 -16.81
#